data_AF-A0A3B9WNA5-F1
#
_entry.id   AF-A0A3B9WNA5-F1
#
_cell.length_a   1.000
_cell.length_b   1.000
_cell.length_c   1.000
_cell.angle_alpha   90.00
_cell.angle_beta   90.00
_cell.angle_gamma   90.00
#
_symmetry.space_group_name_H-M   'P 1'
#
loop_
_entity.id
_entity.type
_entity.pdbx_description
1 polymer ?
#
loop_
_entity_poly.entity_id
_entity_poly.type
_entity_poly.pdbx_seq_one_letter_code
_entity_poly.pdbx_strand_id
1 'polypeptide(L)'
;MAITESTKKIDGRELVPQTLATLGRPTYDNVEDERRARKIGLAASLRVFGRLGYGEGVAGHITARDPEFTDHFWVNPFGKSFRHMKTSH
;
A
#
# COMPACT_ATOMS: atom_id res chain seq x y z
N MET A 1 -25.22 -11.91 30.91
CA MET A 1 -24.35 -10.82 31.40
C MET A 1 -24.28 -9.78 30.29
N ALA A 2 -24.98 -8.65 30.43
CA ALA A 2 -25.05 -7.63 29.39
C ALA A 2 -23.78 -6.78 29.44
N ILE A 3 -23.07 -6.71 28.31
CA ILE A 3 -21.90 -5.84 28.14
C ILE A 3 -22.45 -4.44 27.89
N THR A 4 -22.38 -3.57 28.89
CA THR A 4 -22.77 -2.17 28.75
C THR A 4 -21.67 -1.46 27.96
N GLU A 5 -21.94 -1.08 26.71
CA GLU A 5 -21.03 -0.23 25.94
C GLU A 5 -20.89 1.12 26.63
N SER A 6 -19.70 1.41 27.15
CA SER A 6 -19.38 2.72 27.71
C SER A 6 -19.08 3.67 26.55
N THR A 7 -19.93 4.69 26.40
CA THR A 7 -19.73 5.73 25.40
C THR A 7 -18.42 6.46 25.62
N LYS A 8 -17.49 6.33 24.66
CA LYS A 8 -16.19 7.02 24.71
C LYS A 8 -16.41 8.52 24.54
N LYS A 9 -15.77 9.32 25.41
CA LYS A 9 -15.80 10.79 25.38
C LYS A 9 -14.37 11.34 25.31
N ILE A 10 -14.18 12.44 24.57
CA ILE A 10 -12.93 13.22 24.56
C ILE A 10 -13.30 14.66 24.91
N ASP A 11 -12.65 15.24 25.93
CA ASP A 11 -12.90 16.62 26.40
C ASP A 11 -14.38 16.94 26.65
N GLY A 12 -15.12 15.97 27.22
CA GLY A 12 -16.55 16.11 27.52
C GLY A 12 -17.48 16.02 26.31
N ARG A 13 -16.96 15.88 25.09
CA ARG A 13 -17.74 15.62 23.87
C ARG A 13 -17.93 14.13 23.65
N GLU A 14 -19.16 13.76 23.35
CA GLU A 14 -19.52 12.39 22.99
C GLU A 14 -18.99 12.05 21.60
N LEU A 15 -18.32 10.90 21.46
CA LEU A 15 -17.85 10.44 20.16
C LEU A 15 -19.03 9.87 19.36
N VAL A 16 -19.42 10.57 18.30
CA VAL A 16 -20.40 10.09 17.32
C VAL A 16 -19.64 9.26 16.27
N PRO A 17 -19.97 7.97 16.08
CA PRO A 17 -19.39 7.17 15.01
C PRO A 17 -19.71 7.81 13.67
N GLN A 18 -18.68 8.19 12.92
CA GLN A 18 -18.85 8.62 11.54
C GLN A 18 -18.60 7.44 10.62
N THR A 19 -19.50 7.22 9.67
CA THR A 19 -19.25 6.31 8.55
C THR A 19 -18.21 6.97 7.66
N LEU A 20 -16.93 6.70 7.92
CA LEU A 20 -15.87 7.08 7.01
C LEU A 20 -16.03 6.23 5.75
N ALA A 21 -16.05 6.87 4.58
CA ALA A 21 -15.82 6.15 3.35
C ALA A 21 -14.43 5.52 3.46
N THR A 22 -14.37 4.21 3.67
CA THR A 22 -13.10 3.50 3.66
C THR A 22 -12.54 3.69 2.26
N LEU A 23 -11.47 4.48 2.11
CA LEU A 23 -10.52 4.33 1.01
C LEU A 23 -9.77 3.01 1.22
N GLY A 24 -10.54 1.92 1.33
CA GLY A 24 -10.08 0.62 1.74
C GLY A 24 -9.14 0.08 0.69
N ARG A 25 -8.15 -0.69 1.14
CA ARG A 25 -7.40 -1.55 0.24
C ARG A 25 -8.42 -2.37 -0.57
N PRO A 26 -8.28 -2.46 -1.90
CA PRO A 26 -9.11 -3.36 -2.68
C PRO A 26 -9.02 -4.77 -2.09
N THR A 27 -10.16 -5.43 -2.00
CA THR A 27 -10.21 -6.87 -1.72
C THR A 27 -10.06 -7.62 -3.04
N TYR A 28 -9.38 -8.76 -3.01
CA TYR A 28 -9.15 -9.60 -4.19
C TYR A 28 -9.74 -10.98 -3.94
N ASP A 29 -10.35 -11.56 -4.97
CA ASP A 29 -10.98 -12.89 -4.88
C ASP A 29 -9.94 -14.02 -4.78
N ASN A 30 -8.73 -13.77 -5.28
CA ASN A 30 -7.61 -14.71 -5.21
C ASN A 30 -6.27 -13.99 -5.01
N VAL A 31 -5.29 -14.77 -4.56
CA VAL A 31 -3.94 -14.32 -4.24
C VAL A 31 -3.18 -13.81 -5.46
N GLU A 32 -3.41 -14.41 -6.64
CA GLU A 32 -2.73 -14.00 -7.89
C GLU A 32 -3.14 -12.59 -8.33
N ASP A 33 -4.42 -12.25 -8.21
CA ASP A 33 -4.92 -10.92 -8.53
C ASP A 33 -4.36 -9.87 -7.57
N GLU A 34 -4.29 -10.19 -6.27
CA GLU A 34 -3.63 -9.31 -5.31
C GLU A 34 -2.14 -9.15 -5.63
N ARG A 35 -1.43 -10.24 -5.94
CA ARG A 35 -0.01 -10.23 -6.29
C ARG A 35 0.24 -9.37 -7.52
N ARG A 36 -0.57 -9.55 -8.57
CA ARG A 36 -0.55 -8.75 -9.79
C ARG A 36 -0.78 -7.27 -9.48
N ALA A 37 -1.79 -6.95 -8.67
CA ALA A 37 -2.11 -5.58 -8.31
C ALA A 37 -0.99 -4.91 -7.49
N ARG A 38 -0.39 -5.63 -6.53
CA ARG A 38 0.76 -5.14 -5.75
C ARG A 38 1.99 -4.90 -6.64
N LYS A 39 2.29 -5.79 -7.60
CA LYS A 39 3.37 -5.60 -8.58
C LYS A 39 3.12 -4.37 -9.47
N ILE A 40 1.90 -4.18 -9.94
CA ILE A 40 1.50 -2.99 -10.72
C ILE A 40 1.65 -1.72 -9.88
N GLY A 41 1.16 -1.73 -8.65
CA GLY A 41 1.30 -0.63 -7.70
C GLY A 41 2.76 -0.25 -7.48
N LEU A 42 3.64 -1.23 -7.24
CA LEU A 42 5.08 -1.00 -7.10
C LEU A 42 5.68 -0.28 -8.32
N ALA A 43 5.42 -0.79 -9.53
CA ALA A 43 5.92 -0.16 -10.76
C ALA A 43 5.35 1.25 -10.97
N ALA A 44 4.07 1.47 -10.65
CA ALA A 44 3.41 2.77 -10.75
C ALA A 44 4.00 3.78 -9.76
N SER A 45 4.18 3.40 -8.49
CA SER A 45 4.81 4.24 -7.46
C SER A 45 6.21 4.69 -7.88
N LEU A 46 7.02 3.77 -8.38
CA LEU A 46 8.36 4.10 -8.88
C LEU A 46 8.29 5.11 -10.04
N ARG A 47 7.39 4.92 -11.02
CA ARG A 47 7.22 5.90 -12.11
C ARG A 47 6.77 7.27 -11.62
N VAL A 48 5.87 7.34 -10.64
CA VAL A 48 5.45 8.61 -10.02
C VAL A 48 6.66 9.29 -9.37
N PHE A 49 7.44 8.58 -8.56
CA PHE A 49 8.65 9.12 -7.93
C PHE A 49 9.67 9.60 -8.98
N GLY A 50 9.91 8.82 -10.03
CA GLY A 50 10.77 9.20 -11.13
C GLY A 50 10.26 10.39 -11.95
N ARG A 51 8.95 10.64 -11.98
CA ARG A 51 8.35 11.81 -12.64
C ARG A 51 8.39 13.06 -11.76
N LEU A 52 8.27 12.89 -10.45
CA LEU A 52 8.37 13.97 -9.46
C LEU A 52 9.81 14.37 -9.11
N GLY A 53 10.81 13.65 -9.64
CA GLY A 53 12.22 13.95 -9.40
C GLY A 53 12.77 13.40 -8.08
N TYR A 54 12.05 12.49 -7.43
CA TYR A 54 12.47 11.84 -6.17
C TYR A 54 13.45 10.68 -6.37
N GLY A 55 14.05 10.55 -7.56
CA GLY A 55 15.11 9.58 -7.82
C GLY A 55 16.47 10.26 -7.72
N GLU A 56 17.31 9.82 -6.78
CA GLU A 56 18.67 10.34 -6.59
C GLU A 56 19.68 9.34 -7.15
N GLY A 57 20.04 9.48 -8.43
CA GLY A 57 20.97 8.58 -9.10
C GLY A 57 20.51 7.12 -9.04
N VAL A 58 21.27 6.28 -8.34
CA VAL A 58 20.97 4.85 -8.12
C VAL A 58 20.33 4.56 -6.76
N ALA A 59 20.17 5.58 -5.91
CA ALA A 59 19.64 5.45 -4.56
C ALA A 59 18.11 5.33 -4.56
N GLY A 60 17.59 4.68 -3.52
CA GLY A 60 16.16 4.52 -3.26
C GLY A 60 15.60 3.15 -3.65
N HIS A 61 14.71 2.64 -2.80
CA HIS A 61 13.96 1.42 -3.06
C HIS A 61 12.52 1.55 -2.54
N ILE A 62 11.60 0.94 -3.27
CA ILE A 62 10.22 0.73 -2.82
C ILE A 62 9.99 -0.77 -2.82
N THR A 63 9.35 -1.28 -1.76
CA THR A 63 9.05 -2.70 -1.63
C THR A 63 7.55 -2.97 -1.52
N ALA A 64 7.13 -4.11 -2.04
CA ALA A 64 5.78 -4.64 -1.84
C ALA A 64 5.89 -6.08 -1.36
N ARG A 65 5.31 -6.39 -0.19
CA ARG A 65 5.25 -7.76 0.35
C ARG A 65 4.41 -8.66 -0.57
N ASP A 66 4.80 -9.91 -0.73
CA ASP A 66 3.95 -10.91 -1.40
C ASP A 66 2.68 -11.20 -0.55
N PRO A 67 1.50 -11.42 -1.17
CA PRO A 67 0.30 -11.75 -0.41
C PRO A 67 0.27 -13.20 0.14
N GLU A 68 1.04 -14.13 -0.44
CA GLU A 68 1.10 -15.53 -0.01
C GLU A 68 2.32 -15.79 0.87
N PHE A 69 3.50 -15.42 0.37
CA PHE A 69 4.77 -15.61 1.06
C PHE A 69 5.11 -14.34 1.84
N THR A 70 4.60 -14.24 3.06
CA THR A 70 4.64 -12.99 3.84
C THR A 70 6.05 -12.53 4.27
N ASP A 71 7.06 -13.38 4.08
CA ASP A 71 8.48 -13.13 4.25
C ASP A 71 9.19 -12.69 2.95
N HIS A 72 8.50 -12.74 1.80
CA HIS A 72 9.02 -12.33 0.49
C HIS A 72 8.58 -10.92 0.11
N PHE A 73 9.48 -10.19 -0.57
CA PHE A 73 9.25 -8.82 -1.02
C PHE A 73 9.67 -8.64 -2.48
N TRP A 74 8.80 -7.97 -3.24
CA TRP A 74 9.14 -7.41 -4.54
C TRP A 74 9.84 -6.08 -4.34
N VAL A 75 10.96 -5.87 -5.02
CA VAL A 75 11.78 -4.66 -4.96
C VAL A 75 12.22 -4.24 -6.35
N ASN A 76 12.46 -2.95 -6.58
CA ASN A 76 13.04 -2.48 -7.83
C ASN A 76 14.45 -3.04 -8.06
N PRO A 77 14.82 -3.39 -9.31
CA PRO A 77 16.19 -3.74 -9.65
C PRO A 77 17.16 -2.59 -9.38
N PHE A 78 18.36 -2.91 -8.93
CA PHE A 78 19.42 -1.94 -8.70
C PHE A 78 19.83 -1.22 -9.98
N GLY A 79 20.08 0.09 -9.90
CA GLY A 79 20.58 0.90 -11.02
C GLY A 79 19.56 1.17 -12.15
N LYS A 80 18.33 0.66 -12.06
CA LYS A 80 17.29 0.92 -13.06
C LYS A 80 16.53 2.21 -12.75
N SER A 81 16.47 3.11 -13.73
CA SER A 81 15.70 4.35 -13.60
C SER A 81 14.25 4.09 -13.21
N PHE A 82 13.78 4.78 -12.16
CA PHE A 82 12.40 4.75 -11.68
C PHE A 82 11.38 5.10 -12.78
N ARG A 83 11.74 5.99 -13.71
CA ARG A 83 10.90 6.40 -14.84
C ARG A 83 10.58 5.25 -15.80
N HIS A 84 11.45 4.25 -15.87
CA HIS A 84 11.36 3.15 -16.83
C HIS A 84 10.95 1.82 -16.17
N MET A 85 10.42 1.87 -14.95
CA MET A 85 10.00 0.66 -14.26
C MET A 85 8.81 0.00 -14.98
N LYS A 86 8.77 -1.33 -15.03
CA LYS A 86 7.68 -2.10 -15.66
C LYS A 86 7.38 -3.32 -14.80
N THR A 87 6.12 -3.73 -14.78
CA THR A 87 5.75 -5.10 -14.41
C THR A 87 6.11 -6.00 -15.59
N SER A 88 7.24 -6.70 -15.52
CA SER A 88 7.45 -7.81 -16.45
C SER A 88 6.49 -8.94 -16.10
N HIS A 89 6.06 -9.68 -17.13
CA HIS A 89 5.30 -10.91 -17.01
C HIS A 89 6.04 -11.91 -16.13
#